data_AF-A0A2L0EHY5-F1
#
_entry.id   AF-A0A2L0EHY5-F1
#
_cell.length_a   1.000
_cell.length_b   1.000
_cell.length_c   1.000
_cell.angle_alpha   90.00
_cell.angle_beta   90.00
_cell.angle_gamma   90.00
#
_symmetry.space_group_name_H-M   'P 1'
#
loop_
_entity.id
_entity.type
_entity.pdbx_description
1 polymer ?
#
loop_
_entity_poly.entity_id
_entity_poly.type
_entity_poly.pdbx_seq_one_letter_code
_entity_poly.pdbx_strand_id
1 'polypeptide(L)'
;MSSLVSLTCPRCAAPLHVGQAGGMTLHGCGRCGGIWLGLACAQRLADALPKEASVLAARASSRAVVDADVNPIAHCPVCTRPMQRTHAAAARLDLDMCGAHGTWYDRHELERVAGAIAAQRSRWRVGVGAGAAVAGAAVAGAAVAGTVPAPAPAQAQQGAASFEGVAEVGVDAVSEGGAEAAVALLDGVFSLLGSLFD
;
A
#
# COMPACT_ATOMS: atom_id res chain seq x y z
N MET A 1 -19.51 13.13 20.84
CA MET A 1 -20.31 13.12 19.59
C MET A 1 -19.32 13.16 18.43
N SER A 2 -18.85 11.99 17.98
CA SER A 2 -17.87 11.92 16.89
C SER A 2 -18.61 12.19 15.58
N SER A 3 -18.38 13.36 15.00
CA SER A 3 -18.94 13.73 13.71
C SER A 3 -18.29 12.86 12.63
N LEU A 4 -19.11 12.14 11.87
CA LEU A 4 -18.70 11.27 10.77
C LEU A 4 -18.15 12.13 9.62
N VAL A 5 -16.83 12.33 9.58
CA VAL A 5 -16.20 13.05 8.47
C VAL A 5 -16.15 12.11 7.26
N SER A 6 -17.05 12.32 6.31
CA SER A 6 -16.99 11.65 5.01
C SER A 6 -15.82 12.19 4.21
N LEU A 7 -14.81 11.35 3.95
CA LEU A 7 -13.65 11.75 3.16
C LEU A 7 -14.04 11.94 1.69
N THR A 8 -13.43 12.94 1.05
CA THR A 8 -13.69 13.29 -0.34
C THR A 8 -12.48 12.97 -1.21
N CYS A 9 -12.72 12.44 -2.41
CA CYS A 9 -11.67 12.13 -3.38
C CYS A 9 -11.00 13.43 -3.86
N PRO A 10 -9.66 13.54 -3.77
CA PRO A 10 -8.94 14.75 -4.15
C PRO A 10 -8.89 14.98 -5.67
N ARG A 11 -9.24 13.96 -6.47
CA ARG A 11 -9.19 14.02 -7.93
C ARG A 11 -10.52 14.39 -8.59
N CYS A 12 -11.63 13.89 -8.06
CA CYS A 12 -12.94 14.04 -8.70
C CYS A 12 -14.05 14.46 -7.74
N ALA A 13 -13.70 14.80 -6.49
CA ALA A 13 -14.61 15.24 -5.44
C ALA A 13 -15.74 14.24 -5.08
N ALA A 14 -15.68 12.99 -5.57
CA ALA A 14 -16.61 11.95 -5.18
C ALA A 14 -16.36 11.49 -3.73
N PRO A 15 -17.38 11.02 -3.00
CA PRO A 15 -17.20 10.44 -1.67
C PRO A 15 -16.31 9.20 -1.74
N LEU A 16 -15.45 9.02 -0.74
CA LEU A 16 -14.65 7.81 -0.58
C LEU A 16 -15.43 6.76 0.20
N HIS A 17 -15.35 5.51 -0.26
CA HIS A 17 -15.94 4.35 0.40
C HIS A 17 -14.90 3.66 1.26
N VAL A 18 -15.25 3.40 2.52
CA VAL A 18 -14.40 2.64 3.45
C VAL A 18 -14.54 1.15 3.15
N GLY A 19 -13.42 0.45 3.11
CA GLY A 19 -13.38 -1.01 3.12
C GLY A 19 -12.24 -1.51 4.00
N GLN A 20 -12.48 -2.60 4.72
CA GLN A 20 -11.49 -3.20 5.60
C GLN A 20 -11.13 -4.59 5.08
N ALA A 21 -9.83 -4.87 4.96
CA ALA A 21 -9.34 -6.17 4.49
C ALA A 21 -7.89 -6.39 4.94
N GLY A 22 -7.56 -7.62 5.36
CA GLY A 22 -6.20 -7.96 5.80
C GLY A 22 -5.67 -7.11 6.96
N GLY A 23 -6.55 -6.63 7.84
CA GLY A 23 -6.19 -5.72 8.93
C GLY A 23 -5.84 -4.30 8.49
N MET A 24 -6.16 -3.92 7.26
CA MET A 24 -5.98 -2.56 6.72
C MET A 24 -7.33 -1.91 6.43
N THR A 25 -7.39 -0.60 6.63
CA THR A 25 -8.52 0.23 6.22
C THR A 25 -8.13 0.99 4.96
N LEU A 26 -8.92 0.82 3.90
CA LEU A 26 -8.76 1.50 2.62
C LEU A 26 -9.96 2.42 2.39
N HIS A 27 -9.71 3.59 1.81
CA HIS A 27 -10.75 4.52 1.39
C HIS A 27 -10.70 4.66 -0.14
N GLY A 28 -11.56 3.93 -0.84
CA GLY A 28 -11.56 3.83 -2.30
C GLY A 28 -12.57 4.78 -2.94
N CYS A 29 -12.18 5.43 -4.04
CA CYS A 29 -13.09 6.20 -4.88
C CYS A 29 -13.76 5.31 -5.92
N GLY A 30 -15.08 5.16 -5.85
CA GLY A 30 -15.84 4.39 -6.84
C GLY A 30 -15.91 5.04 -8.23
N ARG A 31 -15.45 6.29 -8.38
CA ARG A 31 -15.53 7.05 -9.63
C ARG A 31 -14.24 7.02 -10.43
N CYS A 32 -13.11 7.41 -9.84
CA CYS A 32 -11.80 7.43 -10.53
C CYS A 32 -10.88 6.26 -10.16
N GLY A 33 -11.22 5.48 -9.12
CA GLY A 33 -10.47 4.29 -8.74
C GLY A 33 -9.25 4.56 -7.89
N GLY A 34 -9.03 5.81 -7.48
CA GLY A 34 -7.97 6.15 -6.54
C GLY A 34 -8.29 5.68 -5.11
N ILE A 35 -7.24 5.51 -4.32
CA ILE A 35 -7.26 4.89 -3.00
C ILE A 35 -6.49 5.78 -2.03
N TRP A 36 -7.10 6.04 -0.88
CA TRP A 36 -6.45 6.67 0.26
C TRP A 36 -6.12 5.63 1.33
N LEU A 37 -4.85 5.60 1.75
CA LEU A 37 -4.41 4.85 2.92
C LEU A 37 -3.98 5.83 4.01
N GLY A 38 -4.53 5.66 5.21
CA GLY A 38 -4.06 6.39 6.39
C GLY A 38 -2.61 6.05 6.73
N LEU A 39 -1.93 6.92 7.48
CA LEU A 39 -0.49 6.83 7.77
C LEU A 39 -0.06 5.43 8.25
N ALA A 40 -0.76 4.87 9.23
CA ALA A 40 -0.45 3.52 9.74
C ALA A 40 -0.62 2.41 8.68
N CYS A 41 -1.58 2.54 7.77
CA CYS A 41 -1.78 1.59 6.67
C CYS A 41 -0.72 1.78 5.57
N ALA A 42 -0.35 3.01 5.25
CA ALA A 42 0.74 3.31 4.32
C ALA A 42 2.09 2.79 4.83
N GLN A 43 2.33 2.84 6.15
CA GLN A 43 3.50 2.22 6.78
C GLN A 43 3.45 0.70 6.68
N ARG A 44 2.32 0.05 6.96
CA ARG A 44 2.17 -1.41 6.81
C ARG A 44 2.37 -1.89 5.36
N LEU A 45 1.97 -1.07 4.38
CA LEU A 45 2.21 -1.38 2.97
C LEU A 45 3.71 -1.57 2.68
N ALA A 46 4.61 -0.84 3.37
CA ALA A 46 6.06 -0.98 3.24
C ALA A 46 6.53 -2.42 3.50
N ASP A 47 5.87 -3.12 4.43
CA ASP A 47 6.18 -4.51 4.73
C ASP A 47 5.63 -5.44 3.64
N ALA A 48 4.31 -5.39 3.43
CA ALA A 48 3.61 -6.08 2.35
C ALA A 48 2.14 -5.60 2.30
N LEU A 49 1.56 -5.56 1.10
CA LEU A 49 0.11 -5.46 0.94
C LEU A 49 -0.52 -6.85 1.17
N PRO A 50 -1.41 -7.03 2.16
CA PRO A 50 -2.18 -8.26 2.32
C PRO A 50 -2.99 -8.59 1.07
N LYS A 51 -3.14 -9.87 0.75
CA LYS A 51 -3.85 -10.32 -0.46
C LYS A 51 -5.31 -9.87 -0.47
N GLU A 52 -5.95 -9.84 0.68
CA GLU A 52 -7.34 -9.41 0.84
C GLU A 52 -7.45 -7.90 0.55
N ALA A 53 -6.48 -7.11 1.03
CA ALA A 53 -6.40 -5.68 0.78
C ALA A 53 -6.10 -5.38 -0.70
N SER A 54 -5.25 -6.19 -1.36
CA SER A 54 -4.98 -6.04 -2.79
C SER A 54 -6.20 -6.36 -3.65
N VAL A 55 -6.97 -7.39 -3.31
CA VAL A 55 -8.25 -7.70 -3.98
C VAL A 55 -9.25 -6.57 -3.79
N LEU A 56 -9.34 -6.01 -2.58
CA LEU A 56 -10.23 -4.87 -2.30
C LEU A 56 -9.81 -3.62 -3.11
N ALA A 57 -8.52 -3.32 -3.14
CA ALA A 57 -7.96 -2.23 -3.94
C ALA A 57 -8.26 -2.41 -5.44
N ALA A 58 -8.03 -3.62 -5.98
CA ALA A 58 -8.29 -3.93 -7.38
C ALA A 58 -9.77 -3.81 -7.76
N ARG A 59 -10.69 -4.13 -6.84
CA ARG A 59 -12.13 -3.90 -7.05
C ARG A 59 -12.46 -2.41 -7.13
N ALA A 60 -11.83 -1.55 -6.32
CA ALA A 60 -12.00 -0.11 -6.41
C ALA A 60 -11.46 0.44 -7.73
N SER A 61 -10.23 0.03 -8.12
CA SER A 61 -9.58 0.46 -9.36
C SER A 61 -10.33 0.00 -10.61
N SER A 62 -10.85 -1.24 -10.64
CA SER A 62 -11.51 -1.82 -11.83
C SER A 62 -12.92 -1.29 -12.09
N ARG A 63 -13.61 -0.83 -11.05
CA ARG A 63 -14.99 -0.31 -11.16
C ARG A 63 -15.07 1.15 -11.56
N ALA A 64 -13.94 1.82 -11.64
CA ALA A 64 -13.94 3.25 -11.84
C ALA A 64 -14.34 3.64 -13.27
N VAL A 65 -15.21 4.63 -13.34
CA VAL A 65 -15.98 5.04 -14.52
C VAL A 65 -15.40 6.27 -15.24
N VAL A 66 -14.42 6.94 -14.64
CA VAL A 66 -13.70 8.05 -15.26
C VAL A 66 -12.19 7.90 -15.08
N ASP A 67 -11.44 8.46 -16.02
CA ASP A 67 -10.03 8.77 -15.83
C ASP A 67 -9.94 10.19 -15.27
N ALA A 68 -9.39 10.32 -14.06
CA ALA A 68 -9.25 11.63 -13.43
C ALA A 68 -7.96 12.32 -13.86
N ASP A 69 -7.99 13.64 -13.96
CA ASP A 69 -6.79 14.44 -14.19
C ASP A 69 -5.88 14.38 -12.96
N VAL A 70 -4.67 13.88 -13.16
CA VAL A 70 -3.64 13.73 -12.11
C VAL A 70 -2.69 14.92 -12.05
N ASN A 71 -2.78 15.86 -12.98
CA ASN A 71 -1.91 17.03 -13.04
C ASN A 71 -2.13 18.01 -11.86
N PRO A 72 -3.37 18.30 -11.40
CA PRO A 72 -3.59 19.20 -10.28
C PRO A 72 -2.97 18.69 -8.97
N ILE A 73 -2.62 19.62 -8.08
CA ILE A 73 -2.17 19.29 -6.72
C ILE A 73 -3.33 18.67 -5.95
N ALA A 74 -3.15 17.42 -5.52
CA ALA A 74 -4.10 16.72 -4.68
C ALA A 74 -4.10 17.31 -3.26
N HIS A 75 -5.27 17.48 -2.67
CA HIS A 75 -5.42 17.98 -1.30
C HIS A 75 -5.76 16.81 -0.36
N CYS A 76 -5.20 16.83 0.86
CA CYS A 76 -5.42 15.77 1.84
C CYS A 76 -6.92 15.62 2.15
N PRO A 77 -7.52 14.42 2.03
CA PRO A 77 -8.93 14.21 2.36
C PRO A 77 -9.27 14.47 3.83
N VAL A 78 -8.27 14.49 4.72
CA VAL A 78 -8.42 14.66 6.17
C VAL A 78 -8.23 16.11 6.60
N CYS A 79 -7.12 16.74 6.23
CA CYS A 79 -6.78 18.11 6.69
C CYS A 79 -6.80 19.18 5.60
N THR A 80 -7.21 18.82 4.39
CA THR A 80 -7.36 19.70 3.22
C THR A 80 -6.11 20.46 2.79
N ARG A 81 -4.94 20.22 3.40
CA ARG A 81 -3.66 20.80 2.97
C ARG A 81 -3.18 20.16 1.66
N PRO A 82 -2.48 20.91 0.80
CA PRO A 82 -1.87 20.34 -0.41
C PRO A 82 -0.92 19.20 -0.03
N MET A 83 -1.00 18.10 -0.75
CA MET A 83 -0.12 16.94 -0.58
C MET A 83 1.16 17.14 -1.38
N GLN A 84 2.26 16.62 -0.84
CA GLN A 84 3.56 16.63 -1.50
C GLN A 84 3.61 15.50 -2.53
N ARG A 85 3.95 15.84 -3.77
CA ARG A 85 4.20 14.86 -4.81
C ARG A 85 5.62 14.31 -4.66
N THR A 86 5.74 13.01 -4.45
CA THR A 86 7.01 12.34 -4.17
C THR A 86 7.24 11.18 -5.13
N HIS A 87 8.42 11.14 -5.74
CA HIS A 87 8.77 10.11 -6.73
C HIS A 87 9.13 8.78 -6.06
N ALA A 88 8.31 7.74 -6.27
CA ALA A 88 8.60 6.38 -5.84
C ALA A 88 9.41 5.66 -6.93
N ALA A 89 10.74 5.83 -6.91
CA ALA A 89 11.69 5.29 -7.89
C ALA A 89 11.48 3.80 -8.21
N ALA A 90 11.26 2.97 -7.19
CA ALA A 90 11.08 1.53 -7.38
C ALA A 90 9.79 1.15 -8.11
N ALA A 91 8.73 1.94 -7.95
CA ALA A 91 7.45 1.79 -8.65
C ALA A 91 7.36 2.63 -9.93
N ARG A 92 8.33 3.54 -10.16
CA ARG A 92 8.41 4.48 -11.29
C ARG A 92 7.13 5.31 -11.45
N LEU A 93 6.66 5.90 -10.36
CA LEU A 93 5.46 6.74 -10.33
C LEU A 93 5.60 7.81 -9.24
N ASP A 94 4.77 8.84 -9.30
CA ASP A 94 4.72 9.88 -8.28
C ASP A 94 3.51 9.66 -7.38
N LEU A 95 3.71 9.69 -6.07
CA LEU A 95 2.66 9.56 -5.06
C LEU A 95 2.37 10.90 -4.42
N ASP A 96 1.10 11.18 -4.11
CA ASP A 96 0.72 12.37 -3.36
C ASP A 96 0.59 12.04 -1.87
N MET A 97 1.42 12.67 -1.05
CA MET A 97 1.60 12.33 0.37
C MET A 97 1.23 13.49 1.31
N CYS A 98 0.51 13.16 2.37
CA CYS A 98 0.34 14.01 3.54
C CYS A 98 1.11 13.40 4.71
N GLY A 99 2.22 14.02 5.11
CA GLY A 99 3.09 13.49 6.17
C GLY A 99 2.40 13.26 7.53
N ALA A 100 1.25 13.90 7.77
CA ALA A 100 0.48 13.70 9.01
C ALA A 100 -0.60 12.61 8.90
N HIS A 101 -1.18 12.37 7.72
CA HIS A 101 -2.43 11.60 7.62
C HIS A 101 -2.35 10.38 6.73
N GLY A 102 -1.49 10.35 5.70
CA GLY A 102 -1.44 9.21 4.78
C GLY A 102 -1.04 9.56 3.36
N THR A 103 -1.30 8.60 2.47
CA THR A 103 -0.89 8.64 1.06
C THR A 103 -2.07 8.38 0.15
N TRP A 104 -2.16 9.17 -0.91
CA TRP A 104 -3.07 8.96 -2.02
C TRP A 104 -2.37 8.17 -3.13
N TYR A 105 -3.08 7.18 -3.64
CA TYR A 105 -2.69 6.37 -4.77
C TYR A 105 -3.73 6.58 -5.86
N ASP A 106 -3.34 7.12 -7.01
CA ASP A 106 -4.21 7.16 -8.17
C ASP A 106 -4.50 5.73 -8.69
N ARG A 107 -5.36 5.64 -9.69
CA ARG A 107 -5.81 4.35 -10.24
C ARG A 107 -4.60 3.46 -10.57
N HIS A 108 -4.63 2.22 -10.07
CA HIS A 108 -3.57 1.21 -10.23
C HIS A 108 -2.19 1.54 -9.61
N GLU A 109 -2.02 2.67 -8.91
CA GLU A 109 -0.73 3.00 -8.29
C GLU A 109 -0.43 2.11 -7.09
N LEU A 110 -1.42 1.83 -6.24
CA LEU A 110 -1.24 0.95 -5.08
C LEU A 110 -0.76 -0.46 -5.49
N GLU A 111 -1.31 -0.99 -6.59
CA GLU A 111 -0.92 -2.28 -7.16
C GLU A 111 0.53 -2.27 -7.67
N ARG A 112 0.91 -1.18 -8.37
CA ARG A 112 2.29 -0.98 -8.86
C ARG A 112 3.29 -0.87 -7.72
N VAL A 113 2.96 -0.10 -6.68
CA VAL A 113 3.79 0.02 -5.47
C VAL A 113 3.94 -1.32 -4.76
N ALA A 114 2.83 -2.03 -4.53
CA ALA A 114 2.87 -3.35 -3.89
C ALA A 114 3.70 -4.37 -4.71
N GLY A 115 3.58 -4.34 -6.05
CA GLY A 115 4.38 -5.16 -6.94
C GLY A 115 5.88 -4.83 -6.88
N ALA A 116 6.24 -3.55 -6.81
CA ALA A 116 7.62 -3.11 -6.65
C ALA A 116 8.24 -3.59 -5.33
N ILE A 117 7.51 -3.47 -4.23
CA ILE A 117 7.93 -3.96 -2.90
C ILE A 117 8.17 -5.48 -2.94
N ALA A 118 7.23 -6.25 -3.50
CA ALA A 118 7.37 -7.69 -3.61
C ALA A 118 8.60 -8.09 -4.45
N ALA A 119 8.84 -7.41 -5.57
CA ALA A 119 10.00 -7.63 -6.44
C ALA A 119 11.33 -7.23 -5.79
N GLN A 120 11.34 -6.21 -4.93
CA GLN A 120 12.52 -5.81 -4.15
C GLN A 120 12.87 -6.84 -3.07
N ARG A 121 11.88 -7.44 -2.43
CA ARG A 121 12.11 -8.49 -1.45
C ARG A 121 12.64 -9.78 -2.09
N SER A 122 12.17 -10.14 -3.28
CA SER A 122 12.65 -11.32 -3.98
C SER A 122 14.11 -11.17 -4.45
N ARG A 123 14.53 -9.99 -4.91
CA ARG A 123 15.93 -9.72 -5.30
C ARG A 123 16.89 -9.77 -4.10
N TRP A 124 16.47 -9.30 -2.92
CA TRP A 124 17.30 -9.38 -1.71
C TRP A 124 17.50 -10.83 -1.23
N ARG A 125 16.45 -11.67 -1.32
CA ARG A 125 16.53 -13.10 -0.94
C ARG A 125 17.53 -13.91 -1.78
N VAL A 126 17.93 -13.40 -2.94
CA VAL A 126 18.93 -14.04 -3.83
C VAL A 126 20.35 -13.44 -3.62
N GLY A 127 20.49 -12.38 -2.79
CA GLY A 127 21.75 -11.65 -2.58
C GLY A 127 22.45 -11.89 -1.23
N VAL A 128 21.83 -12.55 -0.25
CA VAL A 128 22.47 -12.95 1.01
C VAL A 128 22.86 -14.44 0.95
N GLY A 129 23.96 -14.72 0.25
CA GLY A 129 24.49 -16.07 0.13
C GLY A 129 25.84 -16.14 -0.59
N ALA A 130 26.89 -15.53 -0.03
CA ALA A 130 28.28 -15.96 -0.28
C ALA A 130 29.24 -15.29 0.72
N GLY A 131 29.41 -15.92 1.89
CA GLY A 131 30.36 -15.48 2.91
C GLY A 131 30.81 -16.64 3.79
N ALA A 132 31.61 -17.54 3.20
CA ALA A 132 32.55 -18.47 3.81
C ALA A 132 32.04 -19.50 4.86
N ALA A 133 31.56 -20.65 4.37
CA ALA A 133 31.80 -21.91 5.07
C ALA A 133 33.03 -22.59 4.43
N VAL A 134 34.09 -22.78 5.21
CA VAL A 134 35.28 -23.54 4.83
C VAL A 134 35.05 -25.05 4.96
N ALA A 135 35.57 -25.77 3.96
CA ALA A 135 36.05 -27.15 3.93
C ALA A 135 35.09 -28.32 4.26
N GLY A 136 35.01 -29.27 3.32
CA GLY A 136 34.57 -30.63 3.57
C GLY A 136 34.40 -31.44 2.29
N ALA A 137 35.22 -32.48 2.13
CA ALA A 137 35.35 -33.30 0.92
C ALA A 137 34.10 -34.10 0.53
N ALA A 138 34.07 -34.47 -0.75
CA ALA A 138 33.03 -35.23 -1.42
C ALA A 138 32.78 -36.64 -0.82
N VAL A 139 31.51 -37.06 -0.86
CA VAL A 139 31.14 -38.46 -1.10
C VAL A 139 30.01 -38.51 -2.11
N ALA A 140 30.21 -39.33 -3.14
CA ALA A 140 29.22 -39.62 -4.17
C ALA A 140 28.05 -40.43 -3.58
N GLY A 141 26.83 -39.96 -3.82
CA GLY A 141 25.59 -40.65 -3.47
C GLY A 141 24.60 -40.57 -4.64
N ALA A 142 24.11 -41.73 -5.05
CA ALA A 142 23.34 -41.98 -6.26
C ALA A 142 22.01 -41.20 -6.34
N ALA A 143 21.66 -40.79 -7.56
CA ALA A 143 20.39 -40.16 -7.90
C ALA A 143 19.22 -41.13 -7.73
N VAL A 144 18.26 -40.76 -6.88
CA VAL A 144 16.89 -41.31 -6.93
C VAL A 144 15.98 -40.27 -7.58
N ALA A 145 15.45 -40.61 -8.75
CA ALA A 145 14.47 -39.82 -9.46
C ALA A 145 13.11 -39.90 -8.74
N GLY A 146 12.81 -38.89 -7.93
CA GLY A 146 11.48 -38.68 -7.35
C GLY A 146 10.63 -37.82 -8.28
N THR A 147 9.62 -38.41 -8.92
CA THR A 147 8.60 -37.67 -9.67
C THR A 147 7.72 -36.88 -8.69
N VAL A 148 7.80 -35.55 -8.75
CA VAL A 148 6.89 -34.66 -8.02
C VAL A 148 5.56 -34.60 -8.79
N PRO A 149 4.42 -35.04 -8.22
CA PRO A 149 3.13 -34.81 -8.85
C PRO A 149 2.75 -33.33 -8.78
N ALA A 150 2.20 -32.83 -9.88
CA ALA A 150 1.70 -31.47 -10.03
C ALA A 150 0.62 -31.13 -8.98
N PRO A 151 0.56 -29.90 -8.45
CA PRO A 151 -0.52 -29.49 -7.58
C PRO A 151 -1.83 -29.37 -8.36
N ALA A 152 -2.88 -29.99 -7.83
CA ALA A 152 -4.25 -29.93 -8.33
C ALA A 152 -4.81 -28.48 -8.32
N PRO A 153 -5.77 -28.14 -9.20
CA PRO A 153 -6.35 -26.82 -9.26
C PRO A 153 -7.17 -26.48 -8.01
N ALA A 154 -7.03 -25.22 -7.60
CA ALA A 154 -7.69 -24.60 -6.47
C ALA A 154 -9.22 -24.69 -6.58
N GLN A 155 -9.87 -25.23 -5.54
CA GLN A 155 -11.31 -25.08 -5.35
C GLN A 155 -11.60 -23.68 -4.83
N ALA A 156 -12.36 -22.93 -5.63
CA ALA A 156 -12.89 -21.63 -5.31
C ALA A 156 -13.92 -21.74 -4.17
N GLN A 157 -13.54 -21.28 -2.97
CA GLN A 157 -14.51 -20.93 -1.94
C GLN A 157 -14.88 -19.45 -2.08
N GLN A 158 -16.09 -19.23 -2.57
CA GLN A 158 -16.73 -17.93 -2.66
C GLN A 158 -17.10 -17.47 -1.25
N GLY A 159 -16.16 -16.80 -0.58
CA GLY A 159 -16.46 -15.96 0.57
C GLY A 159 -16.76 -14.55 0.07
N ALA A 160 -18.03 -14.16 0.10
CA ALA A 160 -18.45 -12.81 -0.24
C ALA A 160 -17.81 -11.81 0.74
N ALA A 161 -16.77 -11.10 0.29
CA ALA A 161 -16.40 -9.82 0.90
C ALA A 161 -17.49 -8.82 0.51
N SER A 162 -18.55 -8.78 1.32
CA SER A 162 -19.60 -7.78 1.29
C SER A 162 -18.99 -6.41 1.58
N PHE A 163 -19.39 -5.41 0.81
CA PHE A 163 -19.29 -4.02 1.23
C PHE A 163 -20.48 -3.79 2.18
N GLU A 164 -20.32 -4.09 3.45
CA GLU A 164 -21.36 -3.77 4.43
C GLU A 164 -20.74 -2.94 5.55
N GLY A 165 -21.41 -1.84 5.86
CA GLY A 165 -21.30 -1.17 7.15
C GLY A 165 -20.11 -0.22 7.30
N VAL A 166 -20.44 1.04 7.53
CA VAL A 166 -19.53 2.05 8.09
C VAL A 166 -19.05 1.53 9.45
N ALA A 167 -17.78 1.13 9.56
CA ALA A 167 -17.16 0.70 10.80
C ALA A 167 -15.96 1.59 11.15
N GLU A 168 -15.91 1.94 12.42
CA GLU A 168 -15.34 3.15 13.01
C GLU A 168 -13.80 3.12 13.11
N VAL A 169 -13.17 4.29 13.03
CA VAL A 169 -11.74 4.47 13.30
C VAL A 169 -11.60 5.41 14.49
N GLY A 170 -11.12 4.89 15.61
CA GLY A 170 -10.73 5.71 16.76
C GLY A 170 -9.42 6.44 16.44
N VAL A 171 -9.44 7.77 16.57
CA VAL A 171 -8.25 8.61 16.55
C VAL A 171 -8.09 9.23 17.93
N ASP A 172 -7.04 8.83 18.64
CA ASP A 172 -6.63 9.48 19.88
C ASP A 172 -6.15 10.91 19.58
N ALA A 173 -6.71 11.86 20.33
CA ALA A 173 -6.40 13.27 20.23
C ALA A 173 -4.95 13.53 20.64
N VAL A 174 -4.15 14.15 19.75
CA VAL A 174 -2.87 14.74 20.13
C VAL A 174 -3.02 16.26 20.15
N SER A 175 -2.71 16.81 21.33
CA SER A 175 -2.80 18.21 21.71
C SER A 175 -1.92 19.12 20.84
N GLU A 176 -2.41 20.34 20.66
CA GLU A 176 -1.79 21.42 19.89
C GLU A 176 -0.41 21.82 20.46
N GLY A 177 0.59 21.87 19.58
CA GLY A 177 1.91 22.41 19.91
C GLY A 177 2.83 22.48 18.68
N GLY A 178 3.17 23.70 18.27
CA GLY A 178 4.39 23.99 17.50
C GLY A 178 4.31 23.81 15.98
N ALA A 179 3.83 24.84 15.29
CA ALA A 179 4.44 25.22 14.01
C ALA A 179 5.93 25.53 14.27
N GLU A 180 6.81 25.29 13.28
CA GLU A 180 8.29 25.39 13.33
C GLU A 180 9.07 24.08 13.63
N ALA A 181 8.70 22.95 13.03
CA ALA A 181 9.61 21.79 12.86
C ALA A 181 9.31 20.89 11.63
N ALA A 182 8.64 21.41 10.60
CA ALA A 182 8.07 20.60 9.51
C ALA A 182 9.08 20.07 8.45
N VAL A 183 10.38 20.31 8.62
CA VAL A 183 11.41 19.94 7.60
C VAL A 183 12.27 18.73 8.01
N ALA A 184 12.17 18.23 9.25
CA ALA A 184 13.03 17.13 9.74
C ALA A 184 12.29 15.81 10.06
N LEU A 185 10.97 15.74 9.84
CA LEU A 185 10.15 14.55 10.10
C LEU A 185 9.76 13.76 8.84
N LEU A 186 10.22 14.20 7.67
CA LEU A 186 10.08 13.43 6.43
C LEU A 186 11.06 12.25 6.39
N ASP A 187 12.22 12.32 7.07
CA ASP A 187 13.18 11.21 7.11
C ASP A 187 12.72 10.01 7.97
N GLY A 188 11.84 10.22 8.95
CA GLY A 188 11.42 9.18 9.88
C GLY A 188 10.37 8.22 9.30
N VAL A 189 9.40 8.74 8.55
CA VAL A 189 8.41 7.91 7.82
C VAL A 189 9.07 7.23 6.61
N PHE A 190 10.09 7.87 6.03
CA PHE A 190 10.80 7.37 4.86
C PHE A 190 11.97 6.43 5.15
N SER A 191 12.55 6.37 6.36
CA SER A 191 13.67 5.44 6.61
C SER A 191 13.29 3.95 6.46
N LEU A 192 12.00 3.59 6.59
CA LEU A 192 11.50 2.23 6.30
C LEU A 192 11.02 2.04 4.86
N LEU A 193 10.65 3.13 4.18
CA LEU A 193 10.34 3.15 2.75
C LEU A 193 11.57 3.50 1.90
N GLY A 194 12.75 3.70 2.49
CA GLY A 194 13.90 4.34 1.86
C GLY A 194 14.45 3.60 0.66
N SER A 195 14.11 2.33 0.48
CA SER A 195 14.46 1.57 -0.72
C SER A 195 13.51 1.78 -1.91
N LEU A 196 12.34 2.41 -1.71
CA LEU A 196 11.41 2.77 -2.78
C LEU A 196 11.66 4.16 -3.36
N PHE A 197 12.23 5.08 -2.57
CA PHE A 197 12.31 6.52 -2.84
C PHE A 197 13.75 7.04 -3.03
N ASP A 198 14.76 6.17 -2.88
CA ASP A 198 16.16 6.43 -3.27
C ASP A 198 16.42 6.06 -4.75
#